data_AF-A0A562D886-F1
#
_entry.id   AF-A0A562D886-F1
#
_cell.length_a   1.000
_cell.length_b   1.000
_cell.length_c   1.000
_cell.angle_alpha   90.00
_cell.angle_beta   90.00
_cell.angle_gamma   90.00
#
_symmetry.space_group_name_H-M   'P 1'
#
loop_
_entity.id
_entity.type
_entity.pdbx_description
1 polymer ?
#
loop_
_entity_poly.entity_id
_entity_poly.type
_entity_poly.pdbx_seq_one_letter_code
_entity_poly.pdbx_strand_id
1 'polypeptide(L)' 'MHLPPQPLRTRLVNTGQIELWPAGLLRARGNADARALAQAHTVLRRKRDGRYLATVRADGVLALVPRLAREPGIDEA' A
#
# COMPACT_ATOMS: atom_id res chain seq x y z
N MET A 1 -20.60 28.05 0.63
CA MET A 1 -20.90 26.89 1.50
C MET A 1 -19.67 26.01 1.55
N HIS A 2 -19.01 25.92 2.70
CA HIS A 2 -17.91 24.97 2.92
C HIS A 2 -18.54 23.71 3.50
N LEU A 3 -18.61 22.62 2.73
CA LEU A 3 -19.03 21.35 3.31
C LEU A 3 -17.95 20.93 4.32
N PRO A 4 -18.33 20.51 5.55
CA PRO A 4 -17.36 19.99 6.49
C PRO A 4 -16.67 18.76 5.86
N PRO A 5 -15.36 18.59 6.05
CA PRO A 5 -14.65 17.41 5.55
C PRO A 5 -15.27 16.15 6.17
N GLN A 6 -15.77 15.24 5.32
CA GLN A 6 -16.22 13.95 5.80
C GLN A 6 -15.01 13.08 6.17
N PRO A 7 -15.01 12.43 7.33
CA PRO A 7 -13.91 11.55 7.72
C PRO A 7 -13.84 10.37 6.74
N LEU A 8 -12.66 10.15 6.17
CA LEU A 8 -12.39 8.97 5.36
C LEU A 8 -12.47 7.74 6.28
N ARG A 9 -13.38 6.81 5.98
CA ARG A 9 -13.45 5.49 6.64
C ARG A 9 -12.37 4.56 6.10
N THR A 10 -11.12 4.99 6.17
CA THR A 10 -9.95 4.26 5.68
C THR A 10 -9.07 3.90 6.87
N ARG A 11 -8.60 2.66 6.92
CA ARG A 11 -7.67 2.22 7.95
C ARG A 11 -6.24 2.35 7.40
N LEU A 12 -5.44 3.15 8.09
CA LEU A 12 -4.00 3.22 7.89
C LEU A 12 -3.33 2.41 9.00
N VAL A 13 -2.39 1.53 8.65
CA VAL A 13 -1.56 0.82 9.62
C VAL A 13 -0.12 1.25 9.43
N ASN A 14 0.53 1.64 10.51
CA ASN A 14 1.88 2.17 10.50
C ASN A 14 2.73 1.32 11.45
N THR A 15 3.63 0.51 10.89
CA THR A 15 4.56 -0.38 11.64
C THR A 15 5.94 0.23 11.71
N GLY A 16 6.95 -0.44 12.28
CA GLY A 16 8.31 0.11 12.36
C GLY A 16 8.89 0.48 10.99
N GLN A 17 8.78 -0.42 10.01
CA GLN A 17 9.48 -0.32 8.72
C GLN A 17 8.57 -0.12 7.51
N ILE A 18 7.29 -0.51 7.62
CA ILE A 18 6.32 -0.46 6.53
C ILE A 18 5.00 0.18 6.94
N GLU A 19 4.24 0.63 5.95
CA GLU A 19 2.93 1.25 6.10
C GLU A 19 1.95 0.55 5.19
N LEU A 20 0.71 0.36 5.65
CA LEU A 20 -0.39 -0.14 4.84
C LEU A 20 -1.29 1.03 4.48
N TRP A 21 -1.33 1.32 3.18
CA TRP A 21 -2.09 2.43 2.60
C TRP A 21 -3.25 1.92 1.75
N PRO A 22 -4.44 2.53 1.79
CA PRO A 22 -5.44 2.32 0.76
C PRO A 22 -4.87 2.67 -0.60
N ALA A 23 -5.10 1.80 -1.58
CA ALA A 23 -4.50 1.95 -2.91
C ALA A 23 -4.86 3.28 -3.59
N GLY A 24 -6.11 3.73 -3.41
CA GLY A 24 -6.62 4.98 -4.00
C GLY A 24 -5.94 6.26 -3.47
N LEU A 25 -5.14 6.18 -2.40
CA LEU A 25 -4.37 7.32 -1.89
C LEU A 25 -2.95 7.39 -2.46
N LEU A 26 -2.51 6.35 -3.18
CA LEU A 26 -1.16 6.23 -3.69
C LEU A 26 -1.08 6.62 -5.17
N ARG A 27 0.08 7.16 -5.56
CA ARG A 27 0.38 7.47 -6.96
C ARG A 27 1.19 6.35 -7.60
N ALA A 28 0.81 5.93 -8.80
CA ALA A 28 1.61 5.00 -9.59
C ALA A 28 2.93 5.66 -10.04
N ARG A 29 4.04 4.91 -10.02
CA ARG A 29 5.36 5.37 -10.49
C ARG A 29 5.71 4.89 -11.90
N GLY A 30 4.81 4.14 -12.53
CA GLY A 30 4.94 3.59 -13.88
C GLY A 30 3.81 2.63 -14.19
N ASN A 31 3.80 2.07 -15.40
CA ASN A 31 2.70 1.23 -15.87
C ASN A 31 2.50 -0.06 -15.04
N ALA A 32 3.59 -0.65 -14.53
CA ALA A 32 3.51 -1.83 -13.68
C ALA A 32 2.77 -1.50 -12.37
N ASP A 33 3.18 -0.43 -11.68
CA ASP A 33 2.53 0.05 -10.47
C ASP A 33 1.08 0.44 -10.74
N ALA A 34 0.78 1.13 -11.84
CA ALA A 34 -0.59 1.55 -12.16
C ALA A 34 -1.54 0.35 -12.25
N ARG A 35 -1.13 -0.71 -12.96
CA ARG A 35 -1.90 -1.96 -13.03
C ARG A 35 -2.02 -2.64 -11.67
N ALA A 36 -0.94 -2.61 -10.88
CA ALA A 36 -0.95 -3.23 -9.57
C ALA A 36 -1.91 -2.54 -8.60
N LEU A 37 -1.87 -1.20 -8.56
CA LEU A 37 -2.69 -0.36 -7.69
C LEU A 37 -4.17 -0.39 -8.09
N ALA A 38 -4.49 -0.45 -9.39
CA ALA A 38 -5.88 -0.45 -9.88
C ALA A 38 -6.71 -1.64 -9.38
N GLN A 39 -6.06 -2.76 -9.03
CA GLN A 39 -6.71 -3.98 -8.54
C GLN A 39 -6.62 -4.13 -7.01
N ALA A 40 -5.94 -3.21 -6.33
CA ALA A 40 -5.64 -3.31 -4.91
C ALA A 40 -6.63 -2.51 -4.08
N HIS A 41 -6.94 -3.01 -2.88
CA HIS A 41 -7.58 -2.19 -1.84
C HIS A 41 -6.53 -1.62 -0.87
N THR A 42 -5.43 -2.35 -0.65
CA THR A 42 -4.35 -1.95 0.28
C THR A 42 -2.98 -2.20 -0.33
N VAL A 43 -1.99 -1.40 0.04
CA VAL A 43 -0.63 -1.46 -0.47
C VAL A 43 0.35 -1.35 0.68
N LEU A 44 1.31 -2.26 0.72
CA LEU A 44 2.42 -2.22 1.65
C LEU A 44 3.49 -1.30 1.06
N ARG A 45 3.83 -0.23 1.76
CA ARG A 45 4.81 0.77 1.36
C ARG A 45 5.95 0.81 2.37
N ARG A 46 7.17 0.72 1.89
CA ARG A 46 8.37 0.83 2.73
C ARG A 46 8.61 2.27 3.13
N LYS A 47 8.87 2.54 4.40
CA LYS A 47 9.06 3.91 4.89
C LYS A 47 10.31 4.58 4.36
N ARG A 48 11.45 3.86 4.40
CA ARG A 48 12.78 4.43 4.12
C ARG A 48 12.94 5.03 2.72
N ASP A 49 12.24 4.46 1.72
CA ASP A 49 12.38 4.83 0.30
C ASP A 49 11.03 4.97 -0.43
N GLY A 50 9.93 4.75 0.28
CA GLY A 50 8.58 4.82 -0.26
C GLY A 50 8.24 3.73 -1.28
N ARG A 51 9.06 2.69 -1.46
CA ARG A 51 8.81 1.64 -2.45
C ARG A 51 7.56 0.83 -2.10
N TYR A 52 6.74 0.51 -3.09
CA TYR A 52 5.64 -0.44 -2.92
C TYR A 52 6.19 -1.87 -2.90
N LEU A 53 5.86 -2.61 -1.84
CA LEU A 53 6.36 -3.96 -1.60
C LEU A 53 5.37 -5.01 -2.09
N ALA A 54 4.09 -4.78 -1.84
CA ALA A 54 3.02 -5.68 -2.21
C ALA A 54 1.69 -4.94 -2.32
N THR A 55 0.77 -5.50 -3.09
CA THR A 55 -0.63 -5.08 -3.10
C THR A 55 -1.51 -6.19 -2.52
N VAL A 56 -2.43 -5.82 -1.65
CA VAL A 56 -3.51 -6.70 -1.16
C VAL A 56 -4.75 -6.43 -1.99
N ARG A 57 -5.32 -7.52 -2.50
CA ARG A 57 -6.42 -7.58 -3.45
C ARG A 57 -7.44 -8.60 -2.95
N ALA A 58 -8.61 -8.62 -3.59
CA ALA A 58 -9.64 -9.59 -3.25
C ALA A 58 -9.20 -11.05 -3.45
N ASP A 59 -8.30 -11.31 -4.40
CA ASP A 59 -7.78 -12.63 -4.77
C ASP A 59 -6.46 -12.98 -4.06
N GLY A 60 -5.92 -12.09 -3.23
CA GLY A 60 -4.74 -12.35 -2.41
C GLY A 60 -3.70 -11.24 -2.42
N VAL A 61 -2.44 -11.62 -2.20
CA VAL A 61 -1.30 -10.70 -2.11
C VAL A 61 -0.39 -10.86 -3.32
N LEU A 62 -0.19 -9.77 -4.06
CA LEU A 62 0.81 -9.71 -5.13
C LEU A 62 2.07 -9.00 -4.62
N ALA A 63 3.20 -9.70 -4.64
CA ALA A 63 4.51 -9.11 -4.38
C ALA A 63 4.98 -8.24 -5.57
N LEU A 64 5.50 -7.05 -5.28
CA LEU A 64 6.07 -6.10 -6.25
C LEU A 64 7.60 -6.03 -6.17
N VAL A 65 8.19 -6.77 -5.22
CA VAL A 65 9.63 -6.90 -5.04
C VAL A 65 10.04 -8.37 -5.00
N PRO A 66 11.25 -8.70 -5.46
CA PRO A 66 11.81 -10.03 -5.24
C PRO A 66 11.94 -10.30 -3.73
N ARG A 67 11.59 -11.52 -3.30
CA ARG A 67 11.75 -11.99 -1.91
C ARG A 67 11.02 -11.14 -0.86
N LEU A 68 9.76 -10.79 -1.12
CA LEU A 68 8.90 -10.03 -0.19
C LEU A 68 9.04 -10.46 1.28
N ALA A 69 9.01 -11.76 1.57
CA ALA A 69 9.12 -12.30 2.93
C ALA A 69 10.43 -11.95 3.68
N ARG A 70 11.45 -11.40 3.01
CA ARG A 70 12.69 -10.93 3.63
C ARG A 70 12.73 -9.42 3.84
N GLU A 71 11.68 -8.71 3.46
CA GLU A 71 11.64 -7.27 3.62
C GLU A 71 11.44 -6.89 5.09
N PRO A 72 12.22 -5.92 5.62
CA PRO A 72 12.07 -5.49 7.00
C PRO A 72 10.64 -5.06 7.32
N GLY A 73 10.09 -5.58 8.42
CA GLY A 73 8.75 -5.27 8.91
C GLY A 73 7.60 -6.05 8.27
N ILE A 74 7.86 -7.00 7.36
CA ILE A 74 6.79 -7.84 6.78
C ILE A 74 6.10 -8.72 7.81
N ASP A 75 6.84 -9.25 8.78
CA ASP A 75 6.27 -10.11 9.83
C ASP A 75 5.49 -9.29 10.88
N GLU A 76 5.56 -7.96 10.84
CA GLU A 76 4.84 -7.03 11.73
C GLU A 76 3.51 -6.53 11.14
N ALA A 77 3.22 -6.85 9.87
CA ALA A 77 2.13 -6.26 9.09
C ALA A 77 0.91 -7.16 8.90
#